data_AF-A0A1H6W9Q1-F1
#
_entry.id   AF-A0A1H6W9Q1-F1
#
_cell.length_a   1.000
_cell.length_b   1.000
_cell.length_c   1.000
_cell.angle_alpha   90.00
_cell.angle_beta   90.00
_cell.angle_gamma   90.00
#
_symmetry.space_group_name_H-M   'P 1'
#
loop_
_entity.id
_entity.type
_entity.pdbx_description
1 polymer ?
#
loop_
_entity_poly.entity_id
_entity_poly.type
_entity_poly.pdbx_seq_one_letter_code
_entity_poly.pdbx_strand_id
1 'polypeptide(L)'
;MRFQSRMEALRFLGLESGATEEQIKMVYHTLVKQYHPDENPEGEVTSHFYEIRDAYEYLMAAKDLGERTYITSRAPKIFGSKKDLEQASVYRKLREENARKEKRRQQALRNQQKELERQVSERRRIEEENRKWKEKQDREYREAMEKINAIRTARAIEEILKYYKEEE
;
A
#
# COMPACT_ATOMS: atom_id res chain seq x y z
N MET A 1 -10.09 27.64 2.35
CA MET A 1 -11.07 28.49 3.07
C MET A 1 -12.44 28.22 2.48
N ARG A 2 -13.53 28.08 3.25
CA ARG A 2 -14.87 27.87 2.64
C ARG A 2 -15.65 29.18 2.61
N PHE A 3 -15.84 29.72 1.41
CA PHE A 3 -16.65 30.92 1.18
C PHE A 3 -18.09 30.70 1.63
N GLN A 4 -18.68 31.69 2.31
CA GLN A 4 -20.04 31.59 2.86
C GLN A 4 -21.05 32.46 2.10
N SER A 5 -20.58 33.40 1.29
CA SER A 5 -21.44 34.24 0.44
C SER A 5 -20.85 34.50 -0.94
N ARG A 6 -21.73 34.70 -1.93
CA ARG A 6 -21.32 35.06 -3.32
C ARG A 6 -20.48 36.34 -3.33
N MET A 7 -20.85 37.31 -2.50
CA MET A 7 -20.16 38.59 -2.41
C MET A 7 -18.74 38.45 -1.85
N GLU A 8 -18.53 37.53 -0.92
CA GLU A 8 -17.21 37.21 -0.36
C GLU A 8 -16.30 36.55 -1.40
N ALA A 9 -16.81 35.57 -2.15
CA ALA A 9 -16.05 34.92 -3.21
C ALA A 9 -15.73 35.87 -4.38
N LEU A 10 -16.65 36.78 -4.73
CA LEU A 10 -16.39 37.84 -5.72
C LEU A 10 -15.29 38.79 -5.26
N ARG A 11 -15.37 39.28 -4.02
CA ARG A 11 -14.33 40.15 -3.45
C ARG A 11 -12.98 39.46 -3.38
N PHE A 12 -12.94 38.17 -3.07
CA PHE A 12 -11.70 37.39 -3.05
C PHE A 12 -11.05 37.33 -4.44
N LEU A 13 -11.84 37.16 -5.50
CA LEU A 13 -11.35 37.24 -6.88
C LEU A 13 -11.10 38.67 -7.36
N GLY A 14 -11.31 39.70 -6.54
CA GLY A 14 -11.15 41.11 -6.93
C GLY A 14 -12.26 41.63 -7.85
N LEU A 15 -13.45 41.02 -7.79
CA LEU A 15 -14.59 41.35 -8.63
C LEU A 15 -15.67 42.09 -7.85
N GLU A 16 -16.39 42.97 -8.55
CA GLU A 16 -17.53 43.70 -7.99
C GLU A 16 -18.75 42.78 -7.83
N SER A 17 -19.71 43.20 -6.98
CA SER A 17 -20.93 42.45 -6.70
C SER A 17 -21.79 42.13 -7.93
N GLY A 18 -21.68 42.93 -8.99
CA GLY A 18 -22.38 42.77 -10.26
C GLY A 18 -21.59 42.02 -11.35
N ALA A 19 -20.44 41.43 -11.02
CA ALA A 19 -19.59 40.80 -12.03
C ALA A 19 -20.31 39.65 -12.77
N THR A 20 -20.17 39.65 -14.09
CA THR A 20 -20.75 38.63 -14.97
C THR A 20 -19.93 37.34 -14.93
N GLU A 21 -20.54 36.23 -15.34
CA GLU A 21 -19.88 34.92 -15.40
C GLU A 21 -18.62 34.93 -16.29
N GLU A 22 -18.65 35.70 -17.37
CA GLU A 22 -17.52 35.89 -18.28
C GLU A 22 -16.36 36.61 -17.58
N GLN A 23 -16.67 37.64 -16.78
CA GLN A 23 -15.67 38.35 -15.98
C GLN A 23 -15.08 37.45 -14.90
N ILE A 24 -15.91 36.64 -14.23
CA ILE A 24 -15.46 35.66 -13.24
C ILE A 24 -14.50 34.64 -13.86
N LYS A 25 -14.84 34.07 -15.02
CA LYS A 25 -13.99 33.10 -15.74
C LYS A 25 -12.69 33.73 -16.23
N MET A 26 -12.75 34.95 -16.75
CA MET A 26 -11.57 35.66 -17.27
C MET A 26 -10.57 35.96 -16.16
N VAL A 27 -11.04 36.45 -15.01
CA VAL A 27 -10.18 36.72 -13.85
C VAL A 27 -9.65 35.43 -13.25
N TYR A 28 -10.47 34.39 -13.11
CA TYR A 28 -10.02 33.07 -12.67
C TYR A 28 -8.90 32.51 -13.54
N HIS A 29 -9.02 32.53 -14.87
CA HIS A 29 -7.98 32.04 -15.78
C HIS A 29 -6.68 32.86 -15.69
N THR A 30 -6.80 34.17 -15.47
CA THR A 30 -5.63 35.04 -15.29
C THR A 30 -4.90 34.69 -14.00
N LEU A 31 -5.63 34.52 -12.89
CA LEU A 31 -5.07 34.16 -11.59
C LEU A 31 -4.48 32.74 -11.58
N VAL A 32 -5.13 31.76 -12.21
CA VAL A 32 -4.62 30.39 -12.33
C VAL A 32 -3.29 30.33 -13.08
N LYS A 33 -3.12 31.13 -14.13
CA LYS A 33 -1.84 31.22 -14.84
C LYS A 33 -0.76 31.87 -13.98
N GLN A 34 -1.11 32.90 -13.22
CA GLN A 34 -0.16 33.60 -12.35
C GLN A 34 0.29 32.75 -11.15
N TYR A 35 -0.60 31.92 -10.61
CA TYR A 35 -0.35 31.13 -9.40
C TYR A 35 -0.28 29.61 -9.69
N HIS A 36 0.08 29.20 -10.91
CA HIS A 36 0.13 27.77 -11.27
C HIS A 36 1.23 27.04 -10.47
N PRO A 37 0.94 25.90 -9.83
CA PRO A 37 1.92 25.20 -8.99
C PRO A 37 3.13 24.66 -9.78
N ASP A 38 2.98 24.40 -11.09
CA ASP A 38 4.11 23.96 -11.93
C ASP A 38 5.10 25.10 -12.23
N GLU A 39 4.66 26.35 -12.27
CA GLU A 39 5.53 27.52 -12.54
C GLU A 39 6.05 28.16 -11.26
N ASN A 40 5.33 27.98 -10.13
CA ASN A 40 5.68 28.53 -8.83
C ASN A 40 5.63 27.43 -7.73
N PRO A 41 6.69 26.64 -7.56
CA PRO A 41 6.73 25.50 -6.64
C PRO A 41 6.83 25.86 -5.16
N GLU A 42 6.75 27.14 -4.78
CA GLU A 42 6.77 27.57 -3.39
C GLU A 42 5.43 27.31 -2.68
N GLY A 43 5.50 26.85 -1.43
CA GLY A 43 4.33 26.37 -0.69
C GLY A 43 3.24 27.41 -0.45
N GLU A 44 3.59 28.71 -0.38
CA GLU A 44 2.60 29.78 -0.21
C GLU A 44 1.77 30.02 -1.48
N VAL A 45 2.38 29.92 -2.67
CA VAL A 45 1.71 30.08 -3.97
C VAL A 45 0.71 28.95 -4.22
N THR A 46 1.08 27.74 -3.79
CA THR A 46 0.20 26.57 -3.86
C THR A 46 -1.07 26.76 -3.02
N SER A 47 -0.98 27.40 -1.85
CA SER A 47 -2.15 27.69 -1.02
C SER A 47 -3.11 28.67 -1.70
N HIS A 48 -2.57 29.74 -2.30
CA HIS A 48 -3.38 30.74 -3.00
C HIS A 48 -4.10 30.15 -4.23
N PHE A 49 -3.47 29.23 -4.95
CA PHE A 49 -4.10 28.52 -6.06
C PHE A 49 -5.37 27.77 -5.64
N TYR A 50 -5.32 27.05 -4.53
CA TYR A 50 -6.48 26.33 -4.02
C TYR A 50 -7.60 27.27 -3.56
N GLU A 51 -7.27 28.42 -2.99
CA GLU A 51 -8.27 29.42 -2.57
C GLU A 51 -8.94 30.11 -3.75
N ILE A 52 -8.19 30.43 -4.81
CA ILE A 52 -8.72 30.96 -6.08
C ILE A 52 -9.70 29.96 -6.71
N ARG A 53 -9.34 28.68 -6.68
CA ARG A 53 -10.19 27.60 -7.16
C ARG A 53 -11.46 27.44 -6.32
N ASP A 54 -11.33 27.43 -4.99
CA ASP A 54 -12.48 27.32 -4.07
C ASP A 54 -13.47 28.49 -4.29
N ALA A 55 -12.99 29.70 -4.53
CA ALA A 55 -13.83 30.88 -4.78
C ALA A 55 -14.60 30.74 -6.08
N TYR A 56 -13.92 30.32 -7.15
CA TYR A 56 -14.55 30.08 -8.45
C TYR A 56 -15.59 28.96 -8.39
N GLU A 57 -15.26 27.84 -7.75
CA GLU A 57 -16.20 26.73 -7.57
C GLU A 57 -17.45 27.16 -6.80
N TYR A 58 -17.29 27.96 -5.74
CA TYR A 58 -18.41 28.49 -4.97
C TYR A 58 -19.32 29.43 -5.79
N LEU A 59 -18.74 30.32 -6.60
CA LEU A 59 -19.49 31.26 -7.44
C LEU A 59 -20.29 30.56 -8.55
N MET A 60 -19.74 29.49 -9.10
CA MET A 60 -20.41 28.65 -10.09
C MET A 60 -21.49 27.78 -9.44
N ALA A 61 -21.22 27.22 -8.25
CA ALA A 61 -22.15 26.32 -7.55
C ALA A 61 -23.39 27.03 -7.02
N ALA A 62 -23.27 28.29 -6.59
CA ALA A 62 -24.39 29.09 -6.09
C ALA A 62 -25.50 29.33 -7.14
N LYS A 63 -25.21 29.11 -8.43
CA LYS A 63 -26.18 29.17 -9.53
C LYS A 63 -26.94 27.83 -9.72
N ASP A 64 -26.31 26.72 -9.33
CA ASP A 64 -26.71 25.36 -9.70
C ASP A 64 -27.71 24.69 -8.73
N LEU A 65 -28.23 25.39 -7.72
CA LEU A 65 -29.34 24.87 -6.91
C LEU A 65 -30.66 24.70 -7.70
N GLY A 66 -30.73 25.22 -8.93
CA GLY A 66 -31.82 24.95 -9.88
C GLY A 66 -31.47 23.99 -11.02
N GLU A 67 -30.20 23.64 -11.22
CA GLU A 67 -29.79 22.86 -12.39
C GLU A 67 -28.49 22.09 -12.11
N ARG A 68 -28.65 20.96 -11.42
CA ARG A 68 -27.53 20.11 -11.03
C ARG A 68 -27.04 19.29 -12.21
N THR A 69 -26.17 19.87 -13.04
CA THR A 69 -25.12 19.12 -13.73
C THR A 69 -23.86 19.97 -13.81
N TYR A 70 -22.94 19.77 -12.85
CA TYR A 70 -21.52 20.03 -13.08
C TYR A 70 -21.04 19.04 -14.14
N ILE A 71 -21.29 19.40 -15.39
CA ILE A 71 -20.47 18.94 -16.47
C ILE A 71 -19.24 19.84 -16.38
N THR A 72 -18.10 19.27 -15.97
CA THR A 72 -16.82 19.67 -16.59
C THR A 72 -17.14 20.05 -18.03
N SER A 73 -16.92 21.28 -18.48
CA SER A 73 -17.34 21.74 -19.83
C SER A 73 -16.53 21.10 -20.96
N ARG A 74 -16.21 19.82 -20.80
CA ARG A 74 -16.30 18.79 -21.81
C ARG A 74 -17.30 17.71 -21.34
N ALA A 75 -18.60 17.97 -21.53
CA ALA A 75 -19.52 16.83 -21.74
C ALA A 75 -18.90 16.05 -22.90
N PRO A 76 -18.64 14.73 -22.77
CA PRO A 76 -18.11 13.97 -23.88
C PRO A 76 -19.11 14.16 -25.02
N LYS A 77 -18.65 14.68 -26.16
CA LYS A 77 -19.47 14.73 -27.37
C LYS A 77 -20.08 13.34 -27.54
N ILE A 78 -21.38 13.20 -27.28
CA ILE A 78 -22.11 11.92 -27.42
C ILE A 78 -22.10 11.47 -28.90
N PHE A 79 -21.64 12.34 -29.80
CA PHE A 79 -21.19 12.00 -31.13
C PHE A 79 -19.70 12.36 -31.28
N GLY A 80 -18.82 11.46 -30.84
CA GLY A 80 -17.40 11.53 -31.19
C GLY A 80 -17.27 11.39 -32.71
N SER A 81 -16.37 12.15 -33.34
CA SER A 81 -16.05 11.88 -34.74
C SER A 81 -15.52 10.45 -34.87
N LYS A 82 -15.57 9.82 -36.06
CA LYS A 82 -15.02 8.46 -36.25
C LYS A 82 -13.60 8.31 -35.66
N LYS A 83 -12.78 9.37 -35.72
CA LYS A 83 -11.43 9.40 -35.15
C LYS A 83 -11.42 9.35 -33.61
N ASP A 84 -12.36 10.03 -32.94
CA ASP A 84 -12.48 10.01 -31.47
C ASP A 84 -12.94 8.64 -30.96
N LEU A 85 -13.84 7.98 -31.70
CA LEU A 85 -14.28 6.61 -31.43
C LEU A 85 -13.16 5.58 -31.60
N GLU A 86 -12.34 5.73 -32.65
CA GLU A 86 -11.15 4.91 -32.87
C GLU A 86 -10.13 5.09 -31.73
N GLN A 87 -9.81 6.32 -31.35
CA GLN A 87 -8.88 6.60 -30.26
C GLN A 87 -9.40 6.05 -28.92
N ALA A 88 -10.69 6.21 -28.63
CA ALA A 88 -11.32 5.64 -27.43
C ALA A 88 -11.27 4.09 -27.41
N SER A 89 -11.34 3.43 -28.57
CA SER A 89 -11.18 1.97 -28.67
C SER A 89 -9.75 1.52 -28.37
N VAL A 90 -8.74 2.29 -28.83
CA VAL A 90 -7.33 2.04 -28.55
C VAL A 90 -7.02 2.20 -27.07
N TYR A 91 -7.49 3.29 -26.44
CA TYR A 91 -7.31 3.50 -25.01
C TYR A 91 -8.03 2.44 -24.15
N ARG A 92 -9.19 1.93 -24.59
CA ARG A 92 -9.86 0.78 -23.93
C ARG A 92 -9.01 -0.49 -23.99
N LYS A 93 -8.54 -0.87 -25.18
CA LYS A 93 -7.68 -2.05 -25.36
C LYS A 93 -6.39 -1.96 -24.53
N LEU A 94 -5.74 -0.80 -24.52
CA LEU A 94 -4.52 -0.57 -23.74
C LEU A 94 -4.78 -0.67 -22.23
N ARG A 95 -5.89 -0.09 -21.72
CA ARG A 95 -6.28 -0.23 -20.32
C ARG A 95 -6.58 -1.68 -19.94
N GLU A 96 -7.31 -2.40 -20.79
CA GLU A 96 -7.59 -3.82 -20.59
C GLU A 96 -6.31 -4.65 -20.60
N GLU A 97 -5.40 -4.40 -21.54
CA GLU A 97 -4.12 -5.10 -21.63
C GLU A 97 -3.25 -4.82 -20.40
N ASN A 98 -3.14 -3.55 -19.98
CA ASN A 98 -2.42 -3.17 -18.78
C ASN A 98 -3.05 -3.80 -17.53
N ALA A 99 -4.38 -3.82 -17.41
CA ALA A 99 -5.08 -4.50 -16.32
C ALA A 99 -4.86 -6.02 -16.33
N ARG A 100 -4.81 -6.65 -17.51
CA ARG A 100 -4.48 -8.09 -17.66
C ARG A 100 -3.03 -8.37 -17.27
N LYS A 101 -2.08 -7.55 -17.71
CA LYS A 101 -0.67 -7.63 -17.34
C LYS A 101 -0.51 -7.47 -15.82
N GLU A 102 -1.22 -6.52 -15.23
CA GLU A 102 -1.20 -6.28 -13.79
C GLU A 102 -1.79 -7.46 -13.01
N LYS A 103 -2.95 -7.99 -13.43
CA LYS A 103 -3.51 -9.22 -12.83
C LYS A 103 -2.57 -10.41 -12.94
N ARG A 104 -1.89 -10.58 -14.08
CA ARG A 104 -0.88 -11.65 -14.26
C ARG A 104 0.32 -11.46 -13.33
N ARG A 105 0.81 -10.23 -13.16
CA ARG A 105 1.88 -9.91 -12.20
C ARG A 105 1.44 -10.20 -10.77
N GLN A 106 0.27 -9.73 -10.37
CA GLN A 106 -0.29 -10.02 -9.04
C GLN A 106 -0.48 -11.51 -8.81
N GLN A 107 -0.97 -12.24 -9.82
CA GLN A 107 -1.11 -13.69 -9.74
C GLN A 107 0.24 -14.40 -9.64
N ALA A 108 1.26 -13.96 -10.38
CA ALA A 108 2.62 -14.49 -10.30
C ALA A 108 3.22 -14.26 -8.91
N LEU A 109 3.10 -13.05 -8.35
CA LEU A 109 3.53 -12.74 -6.99
C LEU A 109 2.80 -13.60 -5.96
N ARG A 110 1.48 -13.76 -6.09
CA ARG A 110 0.69 -14.63 -5.21
C ARG A 110 1.14 -16.08 -5.28
N ASN A 111 1.44 -16.58 -6.48
CA ASN A 111 1.94 -17.94 -6.68
C ASN A 111 3.34 -18.11 -6.08
N GLN A 112 4.21 -17.12 -6.26
CA GLN A 112 5.55 -17.09 -5.66
C GLN A 112 5.47 -17.11 -4.13
N GLN A 113 4.59 -16.29 -3.55
CA GLN A 113 4.39 -16.22 -2.10
C GLN A 113 3.87 -17.56 -1.55
N LYS A 114 2.90 -18.19 -2.21
CA LYS A 114 2.43 -19.54 -1.85
C LYS A 114 3.52 -20.59 -1.91
N GLU A 115 4.39 -20.55 -2.93
CA GLU A 115 5.49 -21.51 -3.04
C GLU A 115 6.54 -21.30 -1.94
N LEU A 116 6.85 -20.04 -1.61
CA LEU A 116 7.72 -19.72 -0.47
C LEU A 116 7.11 -20.22 0.85
N GLU A 117 5.82 -19.99 1.09
CA GLU A 117 5.11 -20.52 2.25
C GLU A 117 5.18 -22.05 2.32
N ARG A 118 5.01 -22.73 1.17
CA ARG A 118 5.16 -24.18 1.07
C ARG A 118 6.56 -24.62 1.46
N GLN A 119 7.61 -23.97 0.92
CA GLN A 119 9.00 -24.29 1.26
C GLN A 119 9.33 -24.04 2.73
N VAL A 120 8.83 -22.94 3.31
CA VAL A 120 9.01 -22.64 4.73
C VAL A 120 8.32 -23.69 5.60
N SER A 121 7.09 -24.09 5.24
CA SER A 121 6.36 -25.12 5.95
C SER A 121 7.08 -26.48 5.90
N GLU A 122 7.68 -26.82 4.76
CA GLU A 122 8.43 -28.05 4.58
C GLU A 122 9.76 -28.04 5.35
N ARG A 123 10.50 -26.93 5.28
CA ARG A 123 11.72 -26.74 6.10
C ARG A 123 11.41 -26.89 7.58
N ARG A 124 10.32 -26.29 8.05
CA ARG A 124 9.89 -26.40 9.45
C ARG A 124 9.59 -27.84 9.86
N ARG A 125 8.93 -28.62 8.99
CA ARG A 125 8.69 -30.05 9.24
C ARG A 125 9.99 -30.83 9.36
N ILE A 126 10.91 -30.64 8.42
CA ILE A 126 12.23 -31.29 8.42
C ILE A 126 13.02 -30.90 9.67
N GLU A 127 13.01 -29.62 10.06
CA GLU A 127 13.67 -29.15 11.28
C GLU A 127 13.07 -29.78 12.54
N GLU A 128 11.75 -29.90 12.62
CA GLU A 128 11.08 -30.57 13.74
C GLU A 128 11.38 -32.07 13.80
N GLU A 129 11.41 -32.77 12.65
CA GLU A 129 11.81 -34.18 12.58
C GLU A 129 13.26 -34.36 12.98
N ASN A 130 14.17 -33.53 12.47
CA ASN A 130 15.58 -33.54 12.85
C ASN A 130 15.77 -33.25 14.34
N ARG A 131 14.99 -32.33 14.92
CA ARG A 131 15.00 -32.04 16.36
C ARG A 131 14.58 -33.27 17.16
N LYS A 132 13.46 -33.91 16.80
CA LYS A 132 12.99 -35.14 17.45
C LYS A 132 14.01 -36.28 17.34
N TRP A 133 14.62 -36.43 16.17
CA TRP A 133 15.67 -37.43 15.95
C TRP A 133 16.88 -37.19 16.86
N LYS A 134 17.35 -35.93 16.98
CA LYS A 134 18.42 -35.56 17.91
C LYS A 134 18.04 -35.82 19.37
N GLU A 135 16.84 -35.39 19.79
CA GLU A 135 16.35 -35.63 21.16
C GLU A 135 16.28 -37.13 21.50
N LYS A 136 15.90 -37.96 20.52
CA LYS A 136 15.88 -39.41 20.68
C LYS A 136 17.30 -39.97 20.83
N GLN A 137 18.23 -39.55 19.96
CA GLN A 137 19.63 -39.96 20.06
C GLN A 137 20.26 -39.52 21.39
N ASP A 138 20.00 -38.29 21.84
CA ASP A 138 20.49 -37.78 23.12
C ASP A 138 19.90 -38.54 24.31
N ARG A 139 18.68 -39.06 24.19
CA ARG A 139 18.05 -39.90 25.20
C ARG A 139 18.70 -41.28 25.25
N GLU A 140 18.82 -41.94 24.10
CA GLU A 140 19.46 -43.24 23.98
C GLU A 140 20.91 -43.19 24.47
N TYR A 141 21.65 -42.14 24.12
CA TYR A 141 23.01 -41.90 24.59
C TYR A 141 23.07 -41.75 26.12
N ARG A 142 22.16 -40.95 26.71
CA ARG A 142 22.08 -40.77 28.16
C ARG A 142 21.79 -42.08 28.88
N GLU A 143 20.81 -42.85 28.42
CA GLU A 143 20.46 -44.15 29.01
C GLU A 143 21.61 -45.16 28.91
N ALA A 144 22.32 -45.21 27.78
CA ALA A 144 23.49 -46.06 27.62
C ALA A 144 24.62 -45.64 28.58
N MET A 145 24.87 -44.35 28.70
CA MET A 145 25.92 -43.81 29.57
C MET A 145 25.60 -44.06 31.06
N GLU A 146 24.34 -43.95 31.46
CA GLU A 146 23.89 -44.29 32.81
C GLU A 146 24.18 -45.75 33.15
N LYS A 147 23.86 -46.68 32.25
CA LYS A 147 24.18 -48.10 32.41
C LYS A 147 25.69 -48.35 32.51
N ILE A 148 26.49 -47.70 31.66
CA ILE A 148 27.96 -47.81 31.72
C ILE A 148 28.49 -47.31 33.06
N ASN A 149 28.00 -46.17 33.52
CA ASN A 149 28.40 -45.60 34.80
C ASN A 149 28.01 -46.51 35.96
N ALA A 150 26.81 -47.08 35.96
CA ALA A 150 26.36 -48.04 36.97
C ALA A 150 27.26 -49.28 37.05
N ILE A 151 27.67 -49.84 35.90
CA ILE A 151 28.62 -50.96 35.84
C ILE A 151 29.99 -50.56 36.41
N ARG A 152 30.50 -49.38 36.03
CA ARG A 152 31.77 -48.87 36.54
C ARG A 152 31.74 -48.67 38.05
N THR A 153 30.66 -48.09 38.58
CA THR A 153 30.50 -47.89 40.01
C THR A 153 30.38 -49.23 40.76
N ALA A 154 29.66 -50.20 40.21
CA ALA A 154 29.56 -51.53 40.81
C ALA A 154 30.93 -52.21 40.91
N ARG A 155 31.73 -52.19 39.83
CA ARG A 155 33.10 -52.72 39.83
C ARG A 155 34.01 -52.02 40.83
N ALA A 156 33.94 -50.69 40.91
CA ALA A 156 34.73 -49.94 41.87
C ALA A 156 34.37 -50.32 43.33
N ILE A 157 33.08 -50.53 43.62
CA ILE A 157 32.62 -51.00 44.93
C ILE A 157 33.14 -52.42 45.21
N GLU A 158 33.07 -53.33 44.23
CA GLU A 158 33.61 -54.69 44.37
C GLU A 158 35.12 -54.69 44.67
N GLU A 159 35.91 -53.86 43.99
CA GLU A 159 37.34 -53.71 44.24
C GLU A 159 37.62 -53.20 45.66
N ILE A 160 36.87 -52.20 46.12
CA ILE A 160 36.98 -51.68 47.49
C ILE A 160 36.64 -52.76 48.52
N LEU A 161 35.55 -53.50 48.32
CA LEU A 161 35.15 -54.58 49.23
C LEU A 161 36.18 -55.71 49.29
N LYS A 162 36.84 -56.02 48.17
CA LYS A 162 37.92 -57.00 48.13
C LYS A 162 39.13 -56.55 48.95
N TYR A 163 39.51 -55.28 48.83
CA TYR A 163 40.60 -54.69 49.62
C TYR A 163 40.36 -54.86 51.13
N TYR A 164 39.15 -54.54 51.62
CA TYR A 164 38.82 -54.68 53.04
C TYR A 164 38.71 -56.13 53.54
N LYS A 165 38.47 -57.09 52.65
CA LYS A 165 38.45 -58.53 52.99
C LYS A 165 39.84 -59.15 53.09
N GLU A 166 40.86 -58.53 52.50
CA GLU A 166 42.24 -59.00 52.54
C GLU A 166 43.03 -58.41 53.73
N GLU A 167 42.48 -57.43 54.45
CA GLU A 167 43.06 -56.82 55.66
C GLU A 167 42.54 -57.41 56.99
N GLU A 168 41.53 -58.30 56.98
CA GLU A 168 41.07 -59.13 58.14
C GLU A 168 41.74 -60.51 58.17
#